data_AF-A0A554S351-F1
#
_entry.id   AF-A0A554S351-F1
#
_cell.length_a   1.000
_cell.length_b   1.000
_cell.length_c   1.000
_cell.angle_alpha   90.00
_cell.angle_beta   90.00
_cell.angle_gamma   90.00
#
_symmetry.space_group_name_H-M   'P 1'
#
loop_
_entity.id
_entity.type
_entity.pdbx_description
1 polymer ?
#
loop_
_entity_poly.entity_id
_entity_poly.type
_entity_poly.pdbx_seq_one_letter_code
_entity_poly.pdbx_strand_id
1 'polypeptide(L)'
;MSNSTTPWRTVAHVVAHPPPDDWRDALATRLGRRPRRVGLWTELAMYGALRCLDAAGEAALPAGARLRVTSRRGAWEATRAGLAQLDAGLPMPFTFMQGQPALMLAEVGRSLDWQGDASFMLCRDLARPLALSQLGAGRDGLLFGVVEETFGDVPPRSEWWRLVPADQAAIER
;
A
#
# COMPACT_ATOMS: atom_id res chain seq x y z
N MET A 1 25.50 3.50 22.72
CA MET A 1 24.32 4.29 22.33
C MET A 1 23.11 3.42 22.62
N SER A 2 22.39 3.72 23.70
CA SER A 2 21.19 3.00 24.11
C SER A 2 20.08 3.26 23.10
N ASN A 3 19.79 2.27 22.26
CA ASN A 3 18.66 2.29 21.33
C ASN A 3 17.39 2.15 22.17
N SER A 4 16.81 3.27 22.62
CA SER A 4 15.43 3.27 23.11
C SER A 4 14.55 2.99 21.90
N THR A 5 14.11 1.75 21.72
CA THR A 5 13.13 1.41 20.69
C THR A 5 11.86 2.18 21.02
N THR A 6 11.55 3.22 20.24
CA THR A 6 10.31 3.99 20.43
C THR A 6 9.14 3.02 20.35
N PRO A 7 8.32 2.88 21.41
CA PRO A 7 7.16 2.02 21.35
C PRO A 7 6.20 2.55 20.30
N TRP A 8 5.65 1.67 19.46
CA TRP A 8 4.70 2.01 18.41
C TRP A 8 3.29 1.61 18.82
N ARG A 9 2.29 2.44 18.51
CA ARG A 9 0.87 2.09 18.61
C ARG A 9 0.23 2.01 17.24
N THR A 10 -0.67 1.04 17.08
CA THR A 10 -1.54 0.94 15.91
C THR A 10 -2.76 1.82 16.12
N VAL A 11 -2.95 2.83 15.27
CA VAL A 11 -4.14 3.69 15.30
C VAL A 11 -5.24 3.17 14.37
N ALA A 12 -4.86 2.44 13.34
CA ALA A 12 -5.79 1.71 12.48
C ALA A 12 -5.13 0.45 11.92
N HIS A 13 -5.93 -0.60 11.77
CA HIS A 13 -5.57 -1.83 11.07
C HIS A 13 -6.77 -2.27 10.24
N VAL A 14 -6.57 -2.47 8.95
CA VAL A 14 -7.63 -2.88 8.01
C VAL A 14 -7.13 -4.07 7.21
N VAL A 15 -8.01 -5.06 7.05
CA VAL A 15 -7.77 -6.25 6.24
C VAL A 15 -8.88 -6.37 5.20
N ALA A 16 -8.51 -6.47 3.93
CA ALA A 16 -9.40 -6.84 2.84
C ALA A 16 -8.87 -8.13 2.19
N HIS A 17 -9.42 -9.27 2.59
CA HIS A 17 -9.01 -10.61 2.11
C HIS A 17 -10.15 -11.66 2.16
N PRO A 18 -10.77 -11.98 1.01
CA PRO A 18 -10.79 -11.15 -0.19
C PRO A 18 -11.41 -9.77 0.10
N PRO A 19 -11.13 -8.74 -0.71
CA PRO A 19 -11.94 -7.54 -0.72
C PRO A 19 -13.42 -7.86 -1.02
N PRO A 20 -14.39 -7.11 -0.45
CA PRO A 20 -15.81 -7.25 -0.76
C PRO A 20 -16.09 -7.03 -2.25
N ASP A 21 -17.12 -7.64 -2.83
CA ASP A 21 -17.37 -7.60 -4.28
C ASP A 21 -17.46 -6.19 -4.89
N ASP A 22 -17.96 -5.22 -4.13
CA ASP A 22 -18.15 -3.81 -4.53
C ASP A 22 -16.93 -2.92 -4.24
N TRP A 23 -15.79 -3.48 -3.84
CA TRP A 23 -14.62 -2.70 -3.38
C TRP A 23 -14.12 -1.68 -4.42
N ARG A 24 -14.25 -1.96 -5.72
CA ARG A 24 -13.88 -1.03 -6.79
C ARG A 24 -14.82 0.16 -6.90
N ASP A 25 -16.11 -0.05 -6.66
CA ASP A 25 -17.09 1.03 -6.65
C ASP A 25 -16.94 1.89 -5.39
N ALA A 26 -16.66 1.27 -4.24
CA ALA A 26 -16.28 1.97 -3.03
C ALA A 26 -15.01 2.81 -3.24
N LEU A 27 -13.98 2.25 -3.88
CA LEU A 27 -12.75 2.97 -4.23
C LEU A 27 -13.04 4.16 -5.16
N ALA A 28 -13.82 3.96 -6.22
CA ALA A 28 -14.16 5.01 -7.17
C ALA A 28 -14.94 6.15 -6.51
N THR A 29 -15.85 5.81 -5.61
CA THR A 29 -16.63 6.77 -4.81
C THR A 29 -15.71 7.60 -3.92
N ARG A 30 -14.80 6.94 -3.18
CA ARG A 30 -13.86 7.61 -2.28
C ARG A 30 -12.87 8.52 -3.01
N LEU A 31 -12.50 8.18 -4.24
CA LEU A 31 -11.62 8.98 -5.11
C LEU A 31 -12.36 10.08 -5.88
N GLY A 32 -13.69 10.06 -5.92
CA GLY A 32 -14.50 10.90 -6.83
C GLY A 32 -14.32 10.55 -8.32
N ARG A 33 -13.61 9.46 -8.65
CA ARG A 33 -13.36 8.99 -10.01
C ARG A 33 -12.93 7.53 -10.03
N ARG A 34 -13.17 6.84 -11.14
CA ARG A 34 -12.56 5.52 -11.39
C ARG A 34 -11.06 5.68 -11.72
N PRO A 35 -10.16 4.91 -11.07
CA PRO A 35 -8.78 4.78 -11.52
C PRO A 35 -8.72 4.36 -12.99
N ARG A 36 -7.76 4.89 -13.75
CA ARG A 36 -7.59 4.58 -15.17
C ARG A 36 -6.14 4.21 -15.42
N ARG A 37 -5.91 3.21 -16.29
CA ARG A 37 -4.58 2.75 -16.72
C ARG A 37 -3.70 2.18 -15.59
N VAL A 38 -4.26 1.93 -14.42
CA VAL A 38 -3.59 1.22 -13.33
C VAL A 38 -3.96 -0.26 -13.36
N GLY A 39 -3.10 -1.12 -12.79
CA GLY A 39 -3.36 -2.55 -12.67
C GLY A 39 -4.09 -2.91 -11.37
N LEU A 40 -4.62 -4.13 -11.28
CA LEU A 40 -5.31 -4.67 -10.10
C LEU A 40 -4.50 -4.47 -8.83
N TRP A 41 -3.21 -4.81 -8.84
CA TRP A 41 -2.32 -4.61 -7.70
C TRP A 41 -2.32 -3.17 -7.15
N THR A 42 -2.30 -2.18 -8.05
CA THR A 42 -2.34 -0.76 -7.67
C THR A 42 -3.71 -0.36 -7.12
N GLU A 43 -4.80 -0.85 -7.71
CA GLU A 43 -6.15 -0.63 -7.20
C GLU A 43 -6.34 -1.20 -5.79
N LEU A 44 -5.86 -2.43 -5.54
CA LEU A 44 -5.87 -3.06 -4.21
C LEU A 44 -5.08 -2.21 -3.21
N ALA A 45 -3.91 -1.71 -3.59
CA ALA A 45 -3.08 -0.87 -2.74
C ALA A 45 -3.80 0.44 -2.38
N MET A 46 -4.36 1.16 -3.36
CA MET A 46 -5.14 2.38 -3.12
C MET A 46 -6.35 2.12 -2.23
N TYR A 47 -7.11 1.05 -2.49
CA TYR A 47 -8.28 0.69 -1.69
C TYR A 47 -7.93 0.46 -0.22
N GLY A 48 -6.98 -0.43 0.06
CA GLY A 48 -6.62 -0.75 1.43
C GLY A 48 -5.99 0.44 2.17
N ALA A 49 -5.15 1.23 1.50
CA ALA A 49 -4.53 2.41 2.08
C ALA A 49 -5.58 3.47 2.48
N LEU A 50 -6.51 3.80 1.57
CA LEU A 50 -7.60 4.73 1.84
C LEU A 50 -8.50 4.25 2.98
N ARG A 51 -8.87 2.96 2.98
CA ARG A 51 -9.66 2.38 4.06
C ARG A 51 -8.93 2.46 5.41
N CYS A 52 -7.61 2.32 5.42
CA CYS A 52 -6.80 2.46 6.63
C CYS A 52 -6.79 3.91 7.14
N LEU A 53 -6.67 4.90 6.26
CA LEU A 53 -6.80 6.32 6.64
C LEU A 53 -8.20 6.66 7.15
N ASP A 54 -9.25 6.19 6.46
CA ASP A 54 -10.63 6.39 6.90
C ASP A 54 -10.84 5.79 8.30
N ALA A 55 -10.28 4.60 8.57
CA ALA A 55 -10.33 3.96 9.89
C ALA A 55 -9.51 4.70 10.96
N ALA A 56 -8.40 5.34 10.58
CA ALA A 56 -7.64 6.23 11.46
C ALA A 56 -8.36 7.57 11.70
N GLY A 57 -9.36 7.91 10.87
CA GLY A 57 -10.02 9.22 10.84
C GLY A 57 -9.11 10.33 10.29
N GLU A 58 -8.15 9.96 9.44
CA GLU A 58 -7.25 10.89 8.75
C GLU A 58 -7.80 11.16 7.34
N ALA A 59 -8.02 12.43 6.99
CA ALA A 59 -8.50 12.79 5.65
C ALA A 59 -7.41 12.61 4.57
N ALA A 60 -6.15 12.82 4.95
CA ALA A 60 -4.94 12.68 4.15
C ALA A 60 -3.82 12.13 5.04
N LEU A 61 -2.81 11.48 4.43
CA LEU A 61 -1.66 10.99 5.18
C LEU A 61 -0.78 12.19 5.60
N PRO A 62 -0.31 12.29 6.86
CA PRO A 62 0.55 13.40 7.29
C PRO A 62 1.84 13.50 6.47
N ALA A 63 2.29 14.72 6.17
CA ALA A 63 3.41 14.97 5.25
C ALA A 63 4.72 14.26 5.66
N GLY A 64 5.05 14.20 6.95
CA GLY A 64 6.23 13.50 7.44
C GLY A 64 6.05 11.99 7.68
N ALA A 65 4.84 11.46 7.48
CA ALA A 65 4.60 10.03 7.61
C ALA A 65 5.27 9.30 6.44
N ARG A 66 5.76 8.08 6.69
CA ARG A 66 6.36 7.24 5.65
C ARG A 66 5.34 6.27 5.08
N LEU A 67 5.44 5.97 3.78
CA LEU A 67 4.67 4.93 3.11
C LEU A 67 5.56 3.73 2.83
N ARG A 68 5.16 2.54 3.26
CA ARG A 68 5.91 1.30 3.02
C ARG A 68 4.96 0.22 2.56
N VAL A 69 5.18 -0.31 1.37
CA VAL A 69 4.35 -1.38 0.81
C VAL A 69 5.21 -2.61 0.63
N THR A 70 4.66 -3.77 0.99
CA THR A 70 5.33 -5.04 0.84
C THR A 70 4.46 -6.01 0.07
N SER A 71 5.10 -6.93 -0.62
CA SER A 71 4.43 -8.03 -1.30
C SER A 71 5.38 -9.22 -1.39
N ARG A 72 4.83 -10.42 -1.49
CA ARG A 72 5.58 -11.64 -1.76
C ARG A 72 5.90 -11.79 -3.24
N ARG A 73 5.06 -11.24 -4.12
CA ARG A 73 5.14 -11.45 -5.58
C ARG A 73 5.15 -10.16 -6.40
N GLY A 74 4.78 -9.02 -5.81
CA GLY A 74 4.61 -7.77 -6.54
C GLY A 74 3.43 -7.83 -7.51
N ALA A 75 3.54 -7.07 -8.61
CA ALA A 75 2.57 -7.04 -9.70
C ALA A 75 2.65 -8.31 -10.57
N TRP A 76 2.24 -9.44 -10.01
CA TRP A 76 2.33 -10.76 -10.63
C TRP A 76 1.60 -10.84 -11.96
N GLU A 77 0.35 -10.36 -12.03
CA GLU A 77 -0.46 -10.41 -13.26
C GLU A 77 0.16 -9.56 -14.37
N ALA A 78 0.61 -8.35 -14.07
CA ALA A 78 1.28 -7.49 -15.04
C ALA A 78 2.61 -8.12 -15.51
N THR A 79 3.38 -8.72 -14.60
CA THR A 79 4.63 -9.42 -14.95
C THR A 79 4.36 -10.59 -15.88
N ARG A 80 3.38 -11.44 -15.55
CA ARG A 80 2.98 -12.60 -16.35
C ARG A 80 2.45 -12.19 -17.72
N ALA A 81 1.59 -11.17 -17.78
CA ALA A 81 1.06 -10.65 -19.04
C ALA A 81 2.17 -10.05 -19.92
N GLY A 82 3.15 -9.37 -19.31
CA GLY A 82 4.30 -8.83 -20.02
C GLY A 82 5.13 -9.95 -20.67
N LEU A 83 5.45 -11.00 -19.92
CA LEU A 83 6.18 -12.14 -20.50
C LEU A 83 5.44 -12.75 -21.70
N ALA A 84 4.12 -12.94 -21.62
CA ALA A 84 3.33 -13.44 -22.73
C ALA A 84 3.32 -12.50 -23.96
N GLN A 85 3.31 -11.18 -23.74
CA GLN A 85 3.41 -10.20 -24.82
C GLN A 85 4.79 -10.21 -25.47
N LEU A 86 5.86 -10.35 -24.66
CA LEU A 86 7.22 -10.48 -25.17
C LEU A 86 7.36 -11.70 -26.07
N ASP A 87 6.85 -12.86 -25.63
CA ASP A 87 6.85 -14.10 -26.43
C ASP A 87 6.07 -13.94 -27.74
N ALA A 88 4.99 -13.15 -27.72
CA ALA A 88 4.17 -12.84 -28.90
C ALA A 88 4.74 -11.70 -29.79
N GLY A 89 5.89 -11.10 -29.42
CA GLY A 89 6.46 -9.96 -30.15
C GLY A 89 5.61 -8.68 -30.08
N LEU A 90 4.77 -8.53 -29.05
CA LEU A 90 3.87 -7.39 -28.87
C LEU A 90 4.52 -6.28 -28.01
N PRO A 91 4.22 -4.99 -28.28
CA PRO A 91 4.66 -3.90 -27.42
C PRO A 91 3.97 -3.95 -26.05
N MET A 92 4.68 -3.54 -25.00
CA MET A 92 4.23 -3.66 -23.61
C MET A 92 4.21 -2.35 -22.78
N PRO A 93 3.88 -1.17 -23.33
CA PRO A 93 4.01 0.08 -22.57
C PRO A 93 3.13 0.11 -21.32
N PHE A 94 1.87 -0.29 -21.42
CA PHE A 94 0.94 -0.27 -20.27
C PHE A 94 1.22 -1.39 -19.27
N THR A 95 1.45 -2.61 -19.75
CA THR A 95 1.76 -3.76 -18.91
C THR A 95 3.05 -3.55 -18.12
N PHE A 96 4.08 -3.00 -18.78
CA PHE A 96 5.32 -2.63 -18.11
C PHE A 96 5.08 -1.60 -17.01
N MET A 97 4.34 -0.52 -17.31
CA MET A 97 4.00 0.51 -16.33
C MET A 97 3.21 -0.06 -15.14
N GLN A 98 2.21 -0.90 -15.40
CA GLN A 98 1.41 -1.55 -14.35
C GLN A 98 2.24 -2.50 -13.46
N GLY A 99 3.35 -3.02 -14.00
CA GLY A 99 4.30 -3.84 -13.26
C GLY A 99 5.24 -3.06 -12.33
N GLN A 100 5.33 -1.72 -12.46
CA GLN A 100 6.33 -0.93 -11.72
C GLN A 100 5.86 -0.57 -10.31
N PRO A 101 6.58 -1.00 -9.24
CA PRO A 101 6.26 -0.60 -7.87
C PRO A 101 6.32 0.92 -7.65
N ALA A 102 7.22 1.61 -8.33
CA ALA A 102 7.32 3.07 -8.23
C ALA A 102 6.04 3.77 -8.72
N LEU A 103 5.41 3.27 -9.79
CA LEU A 103 4.16 3.82 -10.31
C LEU A 103 2.98 3.47 -9.39
N MET A 104 2.97 2.28 -8.79
CA MET A 104 2.01 1.94 -7.75
C MET A 104 2.11 2.90 -6.55
N LEU A 105 3.32 3.14 -6.04
CA LEU A 105 3.53 4.06 -4.91
C LEU A 105 3.11 5.50 -5.24
N ALA A 106 3.38 5.96 -6.46
CA ALA A 106 2.95 7.28 -6.91
C ALA A 106 1.42 7.41 -6.93
N GLU A 107 0.71 6.40 -7.43
CA GLU A 107 -0.76 6.40 -7.44
C GLU A 107 -1.35 6.30 -6.03
N VAL A 108 -0.75 5.52 -5.15
CA VAL A 108 -1.14 5.46 -3.73
C VAL A 108 -0.92 6.83 -3.08
N GLY A 109 0.27 7.43 -3.17
CA GLY A 109 0.53 8.75 -2.61
C GLY A 109 -0.46 9.81 -3.10
N ARG A 110 -0.71 9.85 -4.42
CA ARG A 110 -1.71 10.73 -5.03
C ARG A 110 -3.13 10.46 -4.52
N SER A 111 -3.49 9.21 -4.22
CA SER A 111 -4.80 8.87 -3.65
C SER A 111 -4.97 9.34 -2.20
N LEU A 112 -3.87 9.46 -1.46
CA LEU A 112 -3.83 9.85 -0.04
C LEU A 112 -3.57 11.35 0.16
N ASP A 113 -3.60 12.14 -0.92
CA ASP A 113 -3.19 13.55 -0.95
C ASP A 113 -1.82 13.79 -0.29
N TRP A 114 -0.86 12.92 -0.61
CA TRP A 114 0.41 12.86 0.09
C TRP A 114 1.60 12.75 -0.87
N GLN A 115 2.69 13.42 -0.47
CA GLN A 115 4.00 13.34 -1.07
C GLN A 115 5.04 13.16 0.03
N GLY A 116 5.95 12.21 -0.14
CA GLY A 116 7.04 12.01 0.82
C GLY A 116 7.84 10.75 0.53
N ASP A 117 8.42 10.19 1.59
CA ASP A 117 9.25 8.99 1.51
C ASP A 117 8.39 7.72 1.42
N ALA A 118 8.36 7.13 0.24
CA ALA A 118 7.69 5.87 -0.06
C ALA A 118 8.70 4.79 -0.50
N SER A 119 8.49 3.54 -0.06
CA SER A 119 9.27 2.41 -0.61
C SER A 119 8.45 1.13 -0.73
N PHE A 120 8.89 0.29 -1.65
CA PHE A 120 8.33 -1.04 -1.90
C PHE A 120 9.38 -2.12 -1.62
N MET A 121 8.98 -3.23 -1.01
CA MET A 121 9.88 -4.33 -0.68
C MET A 121 9.24 -5.68 -1.02
N LEU A 122 9.98 -6.53 -1.75
CA LEU A 122 9.61 -7.93 -1.96
C LEU A 122 10.10 -8.78 -0.78
N CYS A 123 9.16 -9.35 -0.02
CA CYS A 123 9.46 -9.99 1.27
C CYS A 123 8.62 -11.25 1.48
N ARG A 124 9.19 -12.28 2.12
CA ARG A 124 8.44 -13.46 2.59
C ARG A 124 8.06 -13.38 4.06
N ASP A 125 8.93 -12.75 4.86
CA ASP A 125 8.74 -12.51 6.28
C ASP A 125 8.40 -11.04 6.48
N LEU A 126 7.24 -10.77 7.08
CA LEU A 126 6.72 -9.42 7.31
C LEU A 126 7.33 -8.74 8.55
N ALA A 127 7.89 -9.51 9.49
CA ALA A 127 8.41 -8.95 10.74
C ALA A 127 9.63 -8.03 10.48
N ARG A 128 10.53 -8.45 9.58
CA ARG A 128 11.75 -7.68 9.27
C ARG A 128 11.46 -6.36 8.53
N PRO A 129 10.67 -6.33 7.44
CA PRO A 129 10.30 -5.08 6.77
C PRO A 129 9.58 -4.10 7.68
N LEU A 130 8.72 -4.58 8.58
CA LEU A 130 8.03 -3.73 9.55
C LEU A 130 9.03 -3.08 10.51
N ALA A 131 9.92 -3.87 11.11
CA ALA A 131 10.95 -3.36 12.01
C ALA A 131 11.87 -2.32 11.33
N LEU A 132 12.31 -2.59 10.10
CA LEU A 132 13.11 -1.64 9.31
C LEU A 132 12.34 -0.36 8.98
N SER A 133 11.04 -0.48 8.68
CA SER A 133 10.18 0.66 8.38
C SER A 133 9.99 1.57 9.59
N GLN A 134 9.86 0.98 10.78
CA GLN A 134 9.73 1.70 12.05
C GLN A 134 11.00 2.46 12.43
N LEU A 135 12.19 1.91 12.21
CA LEU A 135 13.47 2.57 12.52
C LEU A 135 13.67 3.90 11.78
N GLY A 136 13.09 4.02 10.59
CA GLY A 136 13.22 5.23 9.78
C GLY A 136 12.08 6.25 10.01
N ALA A 137 10.95 5.84 10.56
CA ALA A 137 9.77 6.69 10.64
C ALA A 137 9.87 7.72 11.78
N GLY A 138 9.45 8.95 11.49
CA GLY A 138 9.42 10.05 12.45
C GLY A 138 8.12 10.11 13.26
N ARG A 139 7.86 11.27 13.87
CA ARG A 139 6.67 11.53 14.71
C ARG A 139 5.35 11.33 13.97
N ASP A 140 5.30 11.69 12.69
CA ASP A 140 4.11 11.53 11.86
C ASP A 140 3.79 10.05 11.55
N GLY A 141 4.74 9.16 11.82
CA GLY A 141 4.57 7.72 11.83
C GLY A 141 4.68 7.06 10.46
N LEU A 142 3.99 5.93 10.32
CA LEU A 142 4.15 5.00 9.22
C LEU A 142 2.77 4.50 8.75
N LEU A 143 2.57 4.46 7.44
CA LEU A 143 1.54 3.67 6.77
C LEU A 143 2.22 2.46 6.12
N PHE A 144 1.98 1.28 6.68
CA PHE A 144 2.58 0.02 6.25
C PHE A 144 1.52 -0.87 5.60
N GLY A 145 1.81 -1.38 4.40
CA GLY A 145 0.88 -2.18 3.60
C GLY A 145 1.45 -3.52 3.16
N VAL A 146 0.58 -4.52 3.08
CA VAL A 146 0.81 -5.82 2.44
C VAL A 146 -0.23 -5.97 1.33
N VAL A 147 0.23 -6.09 0.08
CA VAL A 147 -0.66 -6.16 -1.09
C VAL A 147 -0.31 -7.36 -1.95
N GLU A 148 -1.28 -8.24 -2.17
CA GLU A 148 -1.16 -9.45 -2.97
C GLU A 148 -2.30 -9.53 -3.97
N GLU A 149 -1.96 -9.81 -5.23
CA GLU A 149 -2.93 -10.26 -6.23
C GLU A 149 -3.31 -11.73 -6.02
N THR A 150 -4.36 -12.17 -6.71
CA THR A 150 -4.74 -13.59 -6.75
C THR A 150 -3.58 -14.46 -7.21
N PHE A 151 -3.39 -15.62 -6.58
CA PHE A 151 -2.38 -16.59 -6.99
C PHE A 151 -2.87 -18.03 -6.76
N GLY A 152 -3.15 -18.75 -7.86
CA GLY A 152 -3.85 -20.04 -7.77
C GLY A 152 -5.19 -19.86 -7.09
N ASP A 153 -5.46 -20.66 -6.06
CA ASP A 153 -6.69 -20.59 -5.26
C ASP A 153 -6.64 -19.55 -4.13
N VAL A 154 -5.53 -18.81 -3.99
CA VAL A 154 -5.38 -17.79 -2.95
C VAL A 154 -6.02 -16.48 -3.41
N PRO A 155 -7.06 -15.97 -2.71
CA PRO A 155 -7.71 -14.71 -3.08
C PRO A 155 -6.78 -13.51 -2.88
N PRO A 156 -7.07 -12.38 -3.53
CA PRO A 156 -6.28 -11.16 -3.36
C PRO A 156 -6.37 -10.64 -1.92
N ARG A 157 -5.35 -9.89 -1.49
CA ARG A 157 -5.26 -9.30 -0.15
C ARG A 157 -4.75 -7.86 -0.24
N SER A 158 -5.38 -6.98 0.53
CA SER A 158 -4.84 -5.66 0.86
C SER A 158 -4.98 -5.44 2.36
N GLU A 159 -3.86 -5.37 3.05
CA GLU A 159 -3.83 -5.22 4.51
C GLU A 159 -2.88 -4.10 4.93
N TRP A 160 -3.36 -3.26 5.84
CA TRP A 160 -2.72 -1.98 6.12
C TRP A 160 -2.76 -1.64 7.60
N TRP A 161 -1.64 -1.08 8.08
CA TRP A 161 -1.49 -0.55 9.43
C TRP A 161 -1.08 0.91 9.36
N ARG A 162 -1.81 1.75 10.10
CA ARG A 162 -1.37 3.09 10.46
C ARG A 162 -0.75 3.02 11.85
N LEU A 163 0.55 3.30 11.91
CA LEU A 163 1.35 3.23 13.13
C LEU A 163 1.90 4.61 13.47
N VAL A 164 1.85 4.98 14.75
CA VAL A 164 2.47 6.20 15.28
C VAL A 164 3.29 5.88 16.52
N PRO A 165 4.30 6.70 16.86
CA PRO A 165 4.97 6.62 18.15
C PRO A 165 4.00 6.71 19.33
N ALA A 166 4.17 5.85 20.34
CA ALA A 166 3.26 5.75 21.48
C ALA A 166 3.43 6.88 22.50
N ASP A 167 4.48 7.68 22.39
CA ASP A 167 4.69 8.92 23.17
C ASP A 167 3.86 10.11 22.64
N GLN A 168 3.13 9.92 21.53
CA GLN A 168 2.22 10.92 20.98
C GLN A 168 0.84 10.81 21.63
N ALA A 169 0.44 11.87 22.36
CA ALA A 169 -0.90 12.00 22.93
C ALA A 169 -1.97 11.75 21.84
N ALA A 170 -3.06 11.08 22.22
CA ALA A 170 -4.21 10.90 21.34
C ALA A 170 -4.68 12.29 20.89
N ILE A 171 -4.79 12.50 19.57
CA ILE A 171 -5.37 13.73 19.03
C ILE A 171 -6.82 13.75 19.49
N GLU A 172 -7.13 14.58 20.49
CA GLU A 172 -8.51 14.91 20.84
C GLU A 172 -9.13 15.63 19.64
N ARG A 173 -10.25 15.09 19.16
CA ARG A 173 -11.03 15.62 18.04
C ARG A 173 -12.03 16.65 18.55
#